data_AF-A0A376TZS7-F1
#
_entry.id   AF-A0A376TZS7-F1
#
_cell.length_a   1.000
_cell.length_b   1.000
_cell.length_c   1.000
_cell.angle_alpha   90.00
_cell.angle_beta   90.00
_cell.angle_gamma   90.00
#
_symmetry.space_group_name_H-M   'P 1'
#
loop_
_entity.id
_entity.type
_entity.pdbx_description
1 polymer ?
#
loop_
_entity_poly.entity_id
_entity_poly.type
_entity_poly.pdbx_seq_one_letter_code
_entity_poly.pdbx_strand_id
1 'polypeptide(L)'
;MRLAELEKKAHEIAGEEFNLSSTKQLQTILFEKQGIKPLKKTPGGAPSTSEEVLEELALDYPLPKVILEYRGLAKLKSTYTDKLPLMINPKTGRVHTSYHQAVTATGRLSSTDPNLQNIPVRNEEGRRIRQAFIAPEDYVIVSAGLLAD
;
A
#
# COMPACT_ATOMS: atom_id res chain seq x y z
N MET A 1 -1.44 -17.43 -2.09
CA MET A 1 -0.96 -18.16 -0.91
C MET A 1 -0.84 -17.21 0.28
N ARG A 2 0.13 -16.29 0.34
CA ARG A 2 0.31 -15.42 1.53
C ARG A 2 -0.88 -14.52 1.92
N LEU A 3 -1.53 -13.84 0.97
CA LEU A 3 -2.69 -12.99 1.29
C LEU A 3 -3.85 -13.79 1.91
N ALA A 4 -4.12 -14.97 1.38
CA ALA A 4 -5.16 -15.86 1.90
C ALA A 4 -4.81 -16.42 3.29
N GLU A 5 -3.53 -16.69 3.56
CA GLU A 5 -3.07 -17.07 4.91
C GLU A 5 -3.29 -15.95 5.93
N LEU A 6 -2.95 -14.71 5.56
CA LEU A 6 -3.14 -13.55 6.43
C LEU A 6 -4.62 -13.24 6.66
N GLU A 7 -5.44 -13.38 5.62
CA GLU A 7 -6.89 -13.25 5.71
C GLU A 7 -7.48 -14.27 6.69
N LYS A 8 -7.16 -15.55 6.51
CA LYS A 8 -7.60 -16.62 7.42
C LYS A 8 -7.16 -16.35 8.86
N LYS A 9 -5.90 -15.98 9.06
CA LYS A 9 -5.36 -15.64 10.38
C LYS A 9 -6.09 -14.46 11.01
N ALA A 10 -6.44 -13.43 10.23
CA ALA A 10 -7.19 -12.29 10.73
C ALA A 10 -8.61 -12.69 11.15
N HIS A 11 -9.26 -13.56 10.37
CA HIS A 11 -10.59 -14.11 10.72
C HIS A 11 -10.54 -14.94 12.01
N GLU A 12 -9.52 -15.78 12.17
CA GLU A 12 -9.30 -16.56 13.40
C GLU A 12 -9.12 -15.66 14.63
N ILE A 13 -8.31 -14.59 14.53
CA ILE A 13 -8.09 -13.64 15.63
C ILE A 13 -9.36 -12.82 15.92
N ALA A 14 -10.11 -12.44 14.88
CA ALA A 14 -11.34 -11.68 15.01
C ALA A 14 -12.51 -12.52 15.53
N GLY A 15 -12.46 -13.85 15.37
CA GLY A 15 -13.55 -14.77 15.70
C GLY A 15 -14.68 -14.79 14.66
N GLU A 16 -14.52 -14.08 13.54
CA GLU A 16 -15.49 -14.02 12.45
C GLU A 16 -14.84 -13.59 11.13
N GLU A 17 -15.53 -13.88 10.03
CA GLU A 17 -15.13 -13.41 8.71
C GLU A 17 -15.53 -11.95 8.48
N PHE A 18 -14.62 -11.19 7.89
CA PHE A 18 -14.86 -9.83 7.45
C PHE A 18 -13.91 -9.45 6.31
N ASN A 19 -14.22 -8.37 5.61
CA ASN A 19 -13.38 -7.82 4.57
C ASN A 19 -12.25 -6.96 5.18
N LEU A 20 -11.02 -7.48 5.20
CA LEU A 20 -9.82 -6.81 5.74
C LEU A 20 -9.47 -5.48 5.04
N SER A 21 -9.93 -5.30 3.79
CA SER A 21 -9.76 -4.04 3.05
C SER A 21 -10.78 -2.97 3.43
N SER A 22 -11.89 -3.34 4.10
CA SER A 22 -12.93 -2.43 4.53
C SER A 22 -12.57 -1.77 5.85
N THR A 23 -12.24 -0.48 5.80
CA THR A 23 -12.02 0.35 7.00
C THR A 23 -13.20 0.29 7.96
N LYS A 24 -14.43 0.32 7.44
CA LYS A 24 -15.64 0.29 8.28
C LYS A 24 -15.79 -1.03 9.04
N GLN A 25 -15.61 -2.15 8.36
CA GLN A 25 -15.70 -3.45 9.03
C GLN A 25 -14.58 -3.62 10.05
N LEU A 26 -13.35 -3.22 9.71
CA LEU A 26 -12.23 -3.26 10.65
C LEU A 26 -12.47 -2.39 11.90
N GLN A 27 -13.08 -1.20 11.74
CA GLN A 27 -13.47 -0.36 12.87
C GLN A 27 -14.44 -1.10 13.81
N THR A 28 -15.47 -1.74 13.27
CA THR A 28 -16.42 -2.54 14.05
C THR A 28 -15.71 -3.68 14.79
N ILE A 29 -14.82 -4.42 14.12
CA ILE A 29 -14.06 -5.50 14.75
C ILE A 29 -13.22 -4.98 15.93
N LEU A 30 -12.36 -3.99 15.69
CA LEU A 30 -11.39 -3.53 16.69
C LEU A 30 -12.07 -2.81 17.86
N PHE A 31 -12.98 -1.88 17.56
CA PHE A 31 -13.45 -0.92 18.54
C PHE A 31 -14.79 -1.29 19.17
N GLU A 32 -15.68 -1.97 18.44
CA GLU A 32 -16.98 -2.39 18.96
C GLU A 32 -16.93 -3.81 19.53
N LYS A 33 -16.39 -4.78 18.78
CA LYS A 33 -16.39 -6.18 19.18
C LYS A 33 -15.26 -6.55 20.13
N GLN A 34 -14.02 -6.14 19.82
CA GLN A 34 -12.87 -6.36 20.70
C GLN A 34 -12.76 -5.30 21.82
N GLY A 35 -13.53 -4.21 21.74
CA GLY A 35 -13.57 -3.17 22.76
C GLY A 35 -12.27 -2.37 22.91
N ILE A 36 -11.39 -2.40 21.89
CA ILE A 36 -10.13 -1.65 21.90
C ILE A 36 -10.46 -0.15 21.91
N LYS A 37 -9.75 0.64 22.71
CA LYS A 37 -9.97 2.09 22.74
C LYS A 37 -9.33 2.76 21.51
N PRO A 38 -10.07 3.58 20.74
CA PRO A 38 -9.49 4.32 19.63
C PRO A 38 -8.43 5.33 20.09
N LEU A 39 -7.26 5.32 19.44
CA LEU A 39 -6.17 6.26 19.73
C LEU A 39 -6.35 7.61 19.04
N LYS A 40 -6.89 7.59 17.81
CA LYS A 40 -7.17 8.78 17.00
C LYS A 40 -8.52 8.66 16.31
N LYS A 41 -9.07 9.80 15.87
CA LYS A 41 -10.27 9.88 15.05
C LYS A 41 -9.95 10.53 13.71
N THR A 42 -10.66 10.11 12.67
CA THR A 42 -10.66 10.78 11.37
C THR A 42 -11.30 12.17 11.47
N PRO A 43 -11.13 13.07 10.48
CA PRO A 43 -11.83 14.36 10.47
C PRO A 43 -13.35 14.24 10.58
N GLY A 44 -13.93 13.14 10.09
CA GLY A 44 -15.36 12.81 10.23
C GLY A 44 -15.76 12.22 11.58
N GLY A 45 -14.86 12.19 12.57
CA GLY A 45 -15.12 11.73 13.94
C GLY A 45 -15.10 10.21 14.14
N ALA A 46 -15.04 9.41 13.07
CA ALA A 46 -14.94 7.96 13.18
C ALA A 46 -13.56 7.52 13.71
N PRO A 47 -13.46 6.45 14.52
CA PRO A 47 -12.19 5.85 14.96
C PRO A 47 -11.23 5.61 13.78
N SER A 48 -9.96 6.00 13.91
CA SER A 48 -8.99 5.82 12.82
C SER A 48 -8.47 4.37 12.79
N THR A 49 -8.31 3.83 11.58
CA THR A 49 -7.52 2.61 11.31
C THR A 49 -6.41 2.93 10.30
N SER A 50 -5.80 4.11 10.41
CA SER A 50 -4.63 4.49 9.62
C SER A 50 -3.44 3.58 9.94
N GLU A 51 -2.46 3.53 9.04
CA GLU A 51 -1.23 2.74 9.22
C GLU A 51 -0.56 3.07 10.57
N GLU A 52 -0.34 4.36 10.84
CA GLU A 52 0.21 4.85 12.12
C GLU A 52 -0.57 4.35 13.36
N VAL A 53 -1.91 4.39 13.33
CA VAL A 53 -2.73 3.93 14.46
C VAL A 53 -2.67 2.42 14.61
N LEU A 54 -2.65 1.68 13.50
CA LEU A 54 -2.53 0.23 13.54
C LEU A 54 -1.13 -0.22 13.98
N GLU A 55 -0.07 0.54 13.68
CA GLU A 55 1.29 0.28 14.16
C GLU A 55 1.36 0.42 15.68
N GLU A 56 0.75 1.47 16.23
CA GLU A 56 0.69 1.67 17.68
C GLU A 56 -0.15 0.58 18.36
N LEU A 57 -1.33 0.27 17.83
CA LEU A 57 -2.17 -0.82 18.36
C LEU A 57 -1.52 -2.20 18.21
N ALA A 58 -0.65 -2.41 17.23
CA ALA A 58 0.05 -3.67 17.03
C ALA A 58 1.06 -4.01 18.14
N LEU A 59 1.40 -3.05 19.00
CA LEU A 59 2.24 -3.28 20.18
C LEU A 59 1.53 -4.17 21.21
N ASP A 60 0.22 -4.00 21.36
CA ASP A 60 -0.58 -4.68 22.38
C ASP A 60 -1.52 -5.75 21.80
N TYR A 61 -1.96 -5.58 20.54
CA TYR A 61 -2.98 -6.42 19.93
C TYR A 61 -2.47 -7.15 18.68
N PRO A 62 -2.77 -8.46 18.52
CA PRO A 62 -2.26 -9.25 17.40
C PRO A 62 -2.93 -8.93 16.06
N LEU A 63 -4.21 -8.52 16.05
CA LEU A 63 -4.96 -8.28 14.82
C LEU A 63 -4.39 -7.11 13.99
N PRO A 64 -4.12 -5.92 14.55
CA PRO A 64 -3.53 -4.80 13.82
C PRO A 64 -2.25 -5.16 13.04
N LYS A 65 -1.37 -5.99 13.62
CA LYS A 65 -0.15 -6.47 12.96
C LYS A 65 -0.45 -7.27 11.68
N VAL A 66 -1.42 -8.18 11.75
CA VAL A 66 -1.84 -8.99 10.60
C VAL A 66 -2.48 -8.10 9.52
N ILE A 67 -3.27 -7.12 9.93
CA ILE A 67 -3.91 -6.17 9.02
C ILE A 67 -2.89 -5.30 8.28
N LEU A 68 -1.84 -4.81 8.97
CA LEU A 68 -0.77 -4.05 8.35
C LEU A 68 -0.06 -4.87 7.26
N GLU A 69 0.30 -6.11 7.56
CA GLU A 69 0.94 -7.01 6.59
C GLU A 69 0.02 -7.29 5.40
N TYR A 70 -1.26 -7.60 5.66
CA TYR A 70 -2.25 -7.85 4.62
C TYR A 70 -2.45 -6.63 3.72
N ARG A 71 -2.68 -5.44 4.29
CA ARG A 71 -2.91 -4.21 3.52
C ARG A 71 -1.68 -3.80 2.72
N GLY A 72 -0.49 -3.99 3.28
CA GLY A 72 0.77 -3.80 2.57
C GLY A 72 0.83 -4.66 1.32
N LEU A 73 0.71 -5.98 1.47
CA LEU A 73 0.76 -6.93 0.34
C LEU A 73 -0.39 -6.73 -0.65
N ALA A 74 -1.60 -6.46 -0.18
CA ALA A 74 -2.77 -6.27 -1.03
C ALA A 74 -2.61 -5.01 -1.90
N LYS A 75 -2.06 -3.93 -1.35
CA LYS A 75 -1.72 -2.71 -2.09
C LYS A 75 -0.64 -2.99 -3.14
N LEU A 76 0.41 -3.73 -2.78
CA LEU A 76 1.48 -4.12 -3.70
C LEU A 76 0.91 -4.88 -4.91
N LYS A 77 0.05 -5.87 -4.64
CA LYS A 77 -0.61 -6.68 -5.67
C LYS A 77 -1.53 -5.83 -6.56
N SER A 78 -2.48 -5.11 -5.98
CA SER A 78 -3.51 -4.40 -6.75
C SER A 78 -3.01 -3.18 -7.50
N THR A 79 -2.02 -2.47 -6.94
CA THR A 79 -1.52 -1.23 -7.54
C THR A 79 -0.45 -1.49 -8.59
N TYR A 80 0.41 -2.49 -8.37
CA TYR A 80 1.59 -2.69 -9.21
C TYR A 80 1.55 -4.02 -9.96
N THR A 81 1.44 -5.15 -9.25
CA THR A 81 1.55 -6.48 -9.87
C THR A 81 0.44 -6.78 -10.87
N ASP A 82 -0.82 -6.52 -10.52
CA ASP A 82 -1.95 -6.81 -11.40
C ASP A 82 -2.13 -5.72 -12.46
N LYS A 83 -1.87 -4.45 -12.10
CA LYS A 83 -2.26 -3.30 -12.93
C LYS A 83 -1.20 -2.89 -13.95
N LEU A 84 0.09 -2.87 -13.58
CA LEU A 84 1.13 -2.37 -14.50
C LEU A 84 1.25 -3.18 -15.80
N PRO A 85 1.15 -4.53 -15.80
CA PRO A 85 1.20 -5.30 -17.04
C PRO A 85 0.06 -4.93 -18.02
N LEU A 86 -1.12 -4.60 -17.49
CA LEU A 86 -2.27 -4.16 -18.29
C LEU A 86 -2.10 -2.75 -18.87
N MET A 87 -1.11 -2.00 -18.40
CA MET A 87 -0.79 -0.63 -18.82
C MET A 87 0.41 -0.56 -19.77
N ILE A 88 0.90 -1.72 -20.23
CA ILE A 88 1.94 -1.78 -21.25
C ILE A 88 1.37 -1.27 -22.57
N ASN A 89 2.00 -0.25 -23.13
CA ASN A 89 1.63 0.27 -24.44
C ASN A 89 2.00 -0.76 -25.53
N PRO A 90 1.05 -1.25 -26.34
CA PRO A 90 1.29 -2.35 -27.28
C PRO A 90 2.23 -1.98 -28.43
N LYS A 91 2.41 -0.68 -28.74
CA LYS A 91 3.32 -0.23 -29.80
C LYS A 91 4.77 -0.17 -29.35
N THR A 92 4.99 0.16 -28.08
CA THR A 92 6.35 0.41 -27.54
C THR A 92 6.85 -0.71 -26.63
N GLY A 93 5.96 -1.55 -26.11
CA GLY A 93 6.30 -2.56 -25.11
C GLY A 93 6.68 -1.98 -23.74
N ARG A 94 6.33 -0.70 -23.47
CA ARG A 94 6.74 0.02 -22.25
C ARG A 94 5.53 0.55 -21.49
N VAL A 95 5.72 0.79 -20.19
CA VAL A 95 4.78 1.57 -19.37
C VAL A 95 5.10 3.05 -19.54
N HIS A 96 4.08 3.87 -19.80
CA HIS A 96 4.19 5.32 -19.95
C HIS A 96 3.42 5.99 -18.81
N THR A 97 4.03 6.99 -18.16
CA THR A 97 3.38 7.78 -17.10
C THR A 97 3.17 9.21 -17.57
N SER A 98 2.17 9.89 -17.01
CA SER A 98 1.90 11.31 -17.23
C SER A 98 2.44 12.12 -16.06
N TYR A 99 3.34 13.08 -16.34
CA TYR A 99 3.81 14.05 -15.35
C TYR A 99 3.03 15.36 -15.45
N HIS A 100 2.42 15.78 -14.34
CA HIS A 100 1.64 17.00 -14.25
C HIS A 100 2.42 18.09 -13.51
N GLN A 101 2.56 19.25 -14.15
CA GLN A 101 3.36 20.37 -13.63
C GLN A 101 2.55 21.36 -12.78
N ALA A 102 1.25 21.49 -13.04
CA ALA A 102 0.41 22.55 -12.45
C ALA A 102 -0.56 22.08 -11.36
N VAL A 103 -0.40 20.86 -10.85
CA VAL A 103 -1.38 20.24 -9.92
C VAL A 103 -1.01 20.42 -8.45
N THR A 104 0.29 20.44 -8.11
CA THR A 104 0.70 20.52 -6.70
C THR A 104 0.89 21.98 -6.26
N ALA A 105 0.34 22.33 -5.09
CA ALA A 105 0.49 23.69 -4.54
C ALA A 105 1.95 24.07 -4.22
N THR A 106 2.84 23.07 -4.11
CA THR A 106 4.26 23.26 -3.77
C THR A 106 5.17 23.33 -4.99
N GLY A 107 4.63 23.25 -6.21
CA GLY A 107 5.40 23.29 -7.46
C GLY A 107 6.13 21.98 -7.80
N ARG A 108 5.91 20.90 -7.05
CA ARG A 108 6.42 19.55 -7.38
C ARG A 108 5.65 18.96 -8.57
N LEU A 109 6.31 18.15 -9.38
CA LEU A 109 5.62 17.30 -10.36
C LEU A 109 4.79 16.23 -9.65
N SER A 110 3.62 15.91 -10.19
CA SER A 110 2.87 14.70 -9.82
C SER A 110 2.80 13.72 -11.00
N SER A 111 2.58 12.44 -10.73
CA SER A 111 2.54 11.38 -11.74
C SER A 111 1.23 10.60 -11.68
N THR A 112 0.58 10.38 -12.83
CA THR A 112 -0.61 9.53 -12.97
C THR A 112 -0.50 8.59 -14.18
N ASP A 113 -1.36 7.58 -14.18
CA ASP A 113 -1.61 6.68 -15.32
C ASP A 113 -0.38 6.01 -15.95
N PRO A 114 0.43 5.26 -15.18
CA PRO A 114 0.35 5.00 -13.73
C PRO A 114 1.21 5.98 -12.92
N ASN A 115 0.97 6.07 -11.61
CA ASN A 115 1.85 6.85 -10.72
C ASN A 115 3.17 6.09 -10.49
N LEU A 116 4.23 6.52 -11.18
CA LEU A 116 5.57 5.94 -11.08
C LEU A 116 6.48 6.66 -10.08
N GLN A 117 6.01 7.71 -9.43
CA GLN A 117 6.75 8.38 -8.35
C GLN A 117 6.68 7.59 -7.04
N ASN A 118 5.59 6.87 -6.82
CA ASN A 118 5.33 6.13 -5.58
C ASN A 118 5.63 4.63 -5.70
N ILE A 119 6.65 4.23 -6.47
CA ILE A 119 7.08 2.81 -6.51
C ILE A 119 7.71 2.43 -5.16
N PRO A 120 7.21 1.39 -4.47
CA PRO A 120 7.69 1.00 -3.15
C PRO A 120 9.17 0.59 -3.15
N VAL A 121 9.91 0.96 -2.09
CA VAL A 121 11.36 0.68 -1.97
C VAL A 121 11.78 0.14 -0.59
N ARG A 122 10.96 0.33 0.43
CA ARG A 122 11.37 0.11 1.83
C ARG A 122 11.46 -1.38 2.19
N ASN A 123 10.43 -2.16 1.89
CA ASN A 123 10.36 -3.58 2.22
C ASN A 123 10.76 -4.47 1.03
N GLU A 124 11.04 -5.75 1.31
CA GLU A 124 11.52 -6.72 0.33
C GLU A 124 10.58 -6.88 -0.87
N GLU A 125 9.28 -7.05 -0.62
CA GLU A 125 8.28 -7.18 -1.68
C GLU A 125 8.17 -5.92 -2.55
N GLY A 126 8.29 -4.74 -1.96
CA GLY A 126 8.38 -3.49 -2.70
C GLY A 126 9.64 -3.41 -3.57
N ARG A 127 10.80 -3.83 -3.04
CA ARG A 127 12.05 -3.90 -3.81
C ARG A 127 11.91 -4.86 -5.00
N ARG A 128 11.23 -6.00 -4.84
CA ARG A 128 10.95 -6.95 -5.94
C ARG A 128 10.09 -6.31 -7.04
N ILE A 129 9.09 -5.51 -6.68
CA ILE A 129 8.33 -4.73 -7.68
C ILE A 129 9.24 -3.73 -8.41
N ARG A 130 10.13 -3.04 -7.69
CA ARG A 130 11.06 -2.08 -8.30
C ARG A 130 12.04 -2.75 -9.26
N GLN A 131 12.45 -4.00 -8.99
CA GLN A 131 13.31 -4.79 -9.89
C GLN A 131 12.64 -5.12 -11.24
N ALA A 132 11.31 -5.04 -11.33
CA ALA A 132 10.61 -5.24 -12.61
C ALA A 132 10.78 -4.05 -13.57
N PHE A 133 11.27 -2.89 -13.10
CA PHE A 133 11.60 -1.76 -13.95
C PHE A 133 13.01 -1.92 -14.50
N ILE A 134 13.11 -2.46 -15.72
CA ILE A 134 14.38 -2.80 -16.37
C ILE A 134 14.70 -1.86 -17.53
N ALA A 135 16.00 -1.71 -17.80
CA ALA A 135 16.48 -1.11 -19.04
C ALA A 135 16.27 -2.10 -20.21
N PRO A 136 16.14 -1.62 -21.46
CA PRO A 136 16.25 -2.49 -22.63
C PRO A 136 17.66 -3.11 -22.72
N GLU A 137 17.79 -4.14 -23.56
CA GLU A 137 19.06 -4.79 -23.87
C GLU A 137 20.13 -3.77 -24.26
N ASP A 138 21.37 -3.98 -23.81
CA ASP A 138 22.52 -3.07 -23.97
C ASP A 138 22.43 -1.69 -23.27
N TYR A 139 21.38 -1.45 -22.47
CA TYR A 139 21.25 -0.23 -21.66
C TYR A 139 21.26 -0.52 -20.16
N VAL A 140 21.53 0.53 -19.37
CA VAL A 140 21.46 0.50 -17.91
C VAL A 140 20.58 1.64 -17.39
N ILE A 141 19.95 1.44 -16.23
CA ILE A 141 19.23 2.51 -15.52
C ILE A 141 20.22 3.23 -14.61
N VAL A 142 20.31 4.55 -14.76
CA VAL A 142 21.04 5.43 -13.84
C VAL A 142 20.03 6.16 -12.96
N SER A 143 20.21 6.11 -11.64
CA SER A 143 19.41 6.87 -10.68
C SER A 143 20.29 7.88 -9.97
N ALA A 144 19.90 9.15 -10.00
CA ALA A 144 20.54 10.23 -9.28
C ALA A 144 19.50 10.91 -8.38
N GLY A 145 19.88 11.16 -7.13
CA GLY A 145 19.07 11.90 -6.17
C GLY A 145 19.97 12.88 -5.43
N LEU A 146 19.39 13.98 -4.95
CA LEU A 146 20.08 14.84 -3.99
C LEU A 146 20.23 14.07 -2.68
N LEU A 147 21.44 14.06 -2.11
CA LEU A 147 21.63 13.56 -0.74
C LEU A 147 20.78 14.43 0.19
N ALA A 148 19.91 13.80 0.97
CA ALA A 148 19.35 14.44 2.15
C ALA A 148 20.28 14.05 3.30
N ASP A 149 20.81 15.06 4.00
CA ASP A 149 21.62 14.90 5.20
C ASP A 149 20.88 14.07 6.28
#